data_AF-A0A523SFL1-F1
#
_entry.id   AF-A0A523SFL1-F1
#
_cell.length_a   1.000
_cell.length_b   1.000
_cell.length_c   1.000
_cell.angle_alpha   90.00
_cell.angle_beta   90.00
_cell.angle_gamma   90.00
#
_symmetry.space_group_name_H-M   'P 1'
#
loop_
_entity.id
_entity.type
_entity.pdbx_description
1 polymer ?
#
loop_
_entity_poly.entity_id
_entity_poly.type
_entity_poly.pdbx_seq_one_letter_code
_entity_poly.pdbx_strand_id
1 'polypeptide(L)'
;MNRLRPYQREVALAILNSVFGRKGFTFSVEIARQGGKNELSAQLELLLLTLYMAEPQNLVKCAPTFKPQTVISMMRLKDRLNDTGFNGIWAAELGYIIRLGNARAIFLSADESANVVGN
;
A
#
# COMPACT_ATOMS: atom_id res chain seq x y z
N MET A 1 15.86 -2.72 -2.03
CA MET A 1 14.59 -3.38 -1.63
C MET A 1 14.88 -4.72 -0.99
N ASN A 2 14.20 -5.08 0.11
CA ASN A 2 14.52 -6.30 0.87
C ASN A 2 13.80 -7.53 0.32
N ARG A 3 14.46 -8.67 0.27
CA ARG A 3 13.81 -9.94 -0.11
C ARG A 3 12.79 -10.35 0.97
N LEU A 4 11.55 -10.62 0.56
CA LEU A 4 10.52 -11.13 1.48
C LEU A 4 10.90 -12.51 2.02
N ARG A 5 10.68 -12.71 3.32
CA ARG A 5 10.82 -14.01 3.99
C ARG A 5 9.75 -15.00 3.48
N PRO A 6 9.95 -16.32 3.61
CA PRO A 6 9.00 -17.32 3.12
C PRO A 6 7.55 -17.08 3.55
N TYR A 7 7.30 -16.85 4.85
CA TYR A 7 5.95 -16.56 5.36
C TYR A 7 5.35 -15.26 4.82
N GLN A 8 6.17 -14.23 4.54
CA GLN A 8 5.68 -12.99 3.93
C GLN A 8 5.30 -13.23 2.48
N ARG A 9 6.04 -14.09 1.77
CA ARG A 9 5.76 -14.46 0.39
C ARG A 9 4.47 -15.26 0.28
N GLU A 10 4.19 -16.16 1.22
CA GLU A 10 2.92 -16.89 1.26
C GLU A 10 1.73 -15.92 1.35
N VAL A 11 1.80 -14.94 2.25
CA VAL A 11 0.78 -13.88 2.36
C VAL A 11 0.69 -13.07 1.08
N ALA A 12 1.82 -12.63 0.52
CA ALA A 12 1.85 -11.85 -0.72
C ALA A 12 1.19 -12.62 -1.89
N LEU A 13 1.53 -13.90 -2.06
CA LEU A 13 1.01 -14.73 -3.13
C LEU A 13 -0.50 -14.97 -2.99
N ALA A 14 -1.00 -15.18 -1.77
CA ALA A 14 -2.43 -15.32 -1.52
C ALA A 14 -3.20 -14.04 -1.90
N ILE A 15 -2.70 -12.88 -1.48
CA ILE A 15 -3.28 -11.58 -1.82
C ILE A 15 -3.25 -11.34 -3.33
N LEU A 16 -2.09 -11.50 -3.97
CA LEU A 16 -1.94 -11.28 -5.41
C LEU A 16 -2.80 -12.23 -6.24
N ASN A 17 -2.94 -13.49 -5.82
CA ASN A 17 -3.82 -14.45 -6.48
C ASN A 17 -5.29 -14.01 -6.40
N SER A 18 -5.73 -13.44 -5.27
CA SER A 18 -7.07 -12.87 -5.13
C SER A 18 -7.27 -11.65 -6.02
N VAL A 19 -6.29 -10.72 -6.06
CA VAL A 19 -6.35 -9.50 -6.87
C VAL A 19 -6.39 -9.83 -8.36
N PHE A 20 -5.43 -10.61 -8.87
CA PHE A 20 -5.36 -10.95 -10.29
C PHE A 20 -6.52 -11.85 -10.73
N GLY A 21 -6.98 -12.73 -9.84
CA GLY A 21 -8.15 -13.57 -10.08
C GLY A 21 -9.49 -12.88 -9.83
N ARG A 22 -9.51 -11.61 -9.42
CA ARG A 22 -10.72 -10.85 -9.03
C ARG A 22 -11.64 -11.62 -8.07
N LYS A 23 -11.05 -12.35 -7.11
CA LYS A 23 -11.77 -13.31 -6.26
C LYS A 23 -12.53 -12.67 -5.10
N GLY A 24 -12.23 -11.41 -4.76
CA GLY A 24 -12.91 -10.68 -3.69
C GLY A 24 -12.67 -11.24 -2.29
N PHE A 25 -11.55 -11.94 -2.05
CA PHE A 25 -11.25 -12.52 -0.74
C PHE A 25 -10.79 -11.47 0.29
N THR A 26 -11.18 -11.71 1.54
CA THR A 26 -10.70 -10.99 2.72
C THR A 26 -9.71 -11.88 3.48
N PHE A 27 -8.57 -11.31 3.86
CA PHE A 27 -7.52 -12.02 4.60
C PHE A 27 -7.32 -11.36 5.96
N SER A 28 -7.25 -12.18 7.02
CA SER A 28 -6.67 -11.77 8.30
C SER A 28 -5.27 -12.39 8.40
N VAL A 29 -4.28 -11.56 8.72
CA VAL A 29 -2.88 -11.98 8.76
C VAL A 29 -2.26 -11.54 10.08
N GLU A 30 -1.87 -12.52 10.89
CA GLU A 30 -1.13 -12.29 12.13
C GLU A 30 0.37 -12.49 11.91
N ILE A 31 1.15 -11.48 12.27
CA ILE A 31 2.61 -11.50 12.13
C ILE A 31 3.21 -11.01 13.45
N ALA A 32 4.24 -11.70 13.93
CA ALA A 32 4.99 -11.33 15.13
C ALA A 32 5.47 -9.86 15.06
N ARG A 33 5.65 -9.24 16.24
CA ARG A 33 6.19 -7.87 16.34
C ARG A 33 7.53 -7.78 15.60
N GLN A 34 7.68 -6.76 14.76
CA GLN A 34 8.83 -6.57 13.85
C GLN A 34 9.06 -7.71 12.82
N GLY A 35 8.07 -8.57 12.57
CA GLY A 35 8.12 -9.61 11.52
C GLY A 35 7.95 -9.08 10.09
N GLY A 36 8.27 -7.81 9.83
CA GLY A 36 8.28 -7.27 8.47
C GLY A 36 6.90 -7.05 7.82
N LYS A 37 5.79 -7.05 8.57
CA LYS A 37 4.43 -6.78 8.04
C LYS A 37 4.35 -5.51 7.18
N ASN A 38 5.07 -4.48 7.62
CA ASN A 38 5.10 -3.17 6.99
C ASN A 38 5.90 -3.14 5.68
N GLU A 39 6.96 -3.96 5.57
CA GLU A 39 7.74 -4.10 4.33
C GLU A 39 6.94 -4.90 3.30
N LEU A 40 6.27 -5.98 3.73
CA LEU A 40 5.35 -6.74 2.89
C LEU A 40 4.28 -5.83 2.27
N SER A 41 3.63 -5.01 3.11
CA SER A 41 2.63 -4.03 2.68
C SER A 41 3.21 -3.08 1.61
N ALA A 42 4.35 -2.45 1.89
CA ALA A 42 4.99 -1.50 0.97
C ALA A 42 5.36 -2.11 -0.38
N GLN A 43 5.79 -3.37 -0.41
CA GLN A 43 6.09 -4.07 -1.66
C GLN A 43 4.84 -4.43 -2.45
N LEU A 44 3.74 -4.80 -1.77
CA LEU A 44 2.45 -5.01 -2.44
C LEU A 44 1.93 -3.70 -3.05
N GLU A 45 2.01 -2.61 -2.30
CA GLU A 45 1.62 -1.27 -2.77
C GLU A 45 2.43 -0.85 -4.00
N LEU A 46 3.76 -0.96 -3.94
CA LEU A 46 4.65 -0.66 -5.07
C LEU A 46 4.31 -1.52 -6.30
N LEU A 47 4.20 -2.84 -6.11
CA LEU A 47 3.95 -3.78 -7.21
C LEU A 47 2.61 -3.48 -7.89
N LEU A 48 1.54 -3.32 -7.12
CA LEU A 48 0.20 -3.08 -7.67
C LEU A 48 0.11 -1.72 -8.35
N LEU A 49 0.68 -0.66 -7.77
CA LEU A 49 0.76 0.64 -8.44
C LEU A 49 1.53 0.55 -9.77
N THR A 50 2.63 -0.20 -9.80
CA THR A 50 3.44 -0.36 -11.00
C THR A 50 2.67 -1.13 -12.08
N LEU A 51 2.05 -2.25 -11.73
CA LEU A 51 1.30 -3.07 -12.69
C LEU A 51 0.09 -2.35 -13.27
N TYR A 52 -0.59 -1.54 -12.46
CA TYR A 52 -1.79 -0.80 -12.88
C TYR A 52 -1.51 0.66 -13.23
N MET A 53 -0.25 1.07 -13.44
CA MET A 53 0.09 2.48 -13.65
C MET A 53 -0.58 3.14 -14.87
N ALA A 54 -1.05 2.35 -15.84
CA ALA A 54 -1.79 2.86 -17.00
C ALA A 54 -3.32 2.91 -16.77
N GLU A 55 -3.82 2.33 -15.68
CA GLU A 55 -5.24 2.22 -15.36
C GLU A 55 -5.63 3.11 -14.16
N PRO A 56 -6.85 3.66 -14.13
CA PRO A 56 -7.33 4.49 -13.02
C PRO A 56 -7.76 3.66 -11.80
N GLN A 57 -6.89 2.79 -11.29
CA GLN A 57 -7.15 1.93 -10.14
C GLN A 57 -6.77 2.62 -8.82
N ASN A 58 -7.53 2.32 -7.76
CA ASN A 58 -7.28 2.84 -6.42
C ASN A 58 -6.94 1.70 -5.45
N LEU A 59 -5.79 1.83 -4.77
CA LEU A 59 -5.42 1.06 -3.60
C LEU A 59 -5.69 1.89 -2.36
N VAL A 60 -6.45 1.37 -1.39
CA VAL A 60 -6.74 2.08 -0.14
C VAL A 60 -6.00 1.42 1.01
N LYS A 61 -5.31 2.24 1.82
CA LYS A 61 -4.61 1.79 3.01
C LYS A 61 -5.05 2.58 4.23
N CYS A 62 -5.58 1.87 5.22
CA CYS A 62 -5.97 2.44 6.50
C CYS A 62 -4.93 2.09 7.58
N ALA A 63 -4.50 3.09 8.35
CA ALA A 63 -3.72 2.88 9.57
C ALA A 63 -4.53 3.38 10.79
N PRO A 64 -4.16 2.97 12.03
CA PRO A 64 -4.91 3.38 13.22
C PRO A 64 -5.02 4.89 13.40
N THR A 65 -3.93 5.63 13.17
CA THR A 65 -3.89 7.10 13.26
C THR A 65 -3.22 7.72 12.05
N PHE A 66 -3.66 8.92 11.64
CA PHE A 66 -3.06 9.61 10.50
C PHE A 66 -1.60 9.98 10.79
N LYS A 67 -1.36 10.61 11.94
CA LYS A 67 -0.01 10.86 12.46
C LYS A 67 0.24 10.00 13.70
N PRO A 68 1.38 9.31 13.79
CA PRO A 68 2.45 9.19 12.80
C PRO A 68 2.27 8.04 11.80
N GLN A 69 1.30 7.12 12.01
CA GLN A 69 1.29 5.81 11.34
C GLN A 69 1.07 5.91 9.83
N THR A 70 0.05 6.65 9.40
CA THR A 70 -0.21 6.84 7.97
C THR A 70 0.95 7.56 7.27
N VAL A 71 1.48 8.63 7.87
CA VAL A 71 2.63 9.37 7.33
C VAL A 71 3.85 8.47 7.15
N ILE A 72 4.18 7.65 8.15
CA ILE A 72 5.30 6.69 8.05
C ILE A 72 5.07 5.68 6.92
N SER A 73 3.83 5.22 6.74
CA SER A 73 3.51 4.32 5.63
C SER A 73 3.67 5.00 4.27
N MET A 74 3.23 6.25 4.14
CA MET A 74 3.39 7.03 2.91
C MET A 74 4.86 7.26 2.59
N MET A 75 5.67 7.65 3.58
CA MET A 75 7.12 7.81 3.41
C MET A 75 7.76 6.52 2.91
N ARG A 76 7.42 5.37 3.52
CA ARG A 76 7.95 4.08 3.08
C ARG A 76 7.61 3.77 1.62
N LEU A 77 6.38 4.04 1.17
CA LEU A 77 6.01 3.82 -0.24
C LEU A 77 6.80 4.75 -1.17
N LYS A 78 6.97 6.02 -0.81
CA LYS A 78 7.79 6.98 -1.59
C LYS A 78 9.24 6.52 -1.71
N ASP A 79 9.83 6.07 -0.61
CA ASP A 79 11.20 5.55 -0.60
C ASP A 79 11.32 4.33 -1.52
N ARG A 80 10.35 3.39 -1.46
CA ARG A 80 10.33 2.21 -2.34
C ARG A 80 10.16 2.56 -3.82
N LEU A 81 9.30 3.54 -4.14
CA LEU A 81 9.14 4.04 -5.52
C LEU A 81 10.44 4.67 -6.05
N ASN A 82 11.11 5.46 -5.22
CA ASN A 82 12.39 6.08 -5.57
C ASN A 82 13.49 5.03 -5.75
N ASP A 83 13.57 4.05 -4.85
CA ASP A 83 14.51 2.92 -4.91
C ASP A 83 14.38 2.10 -6.21
N THR A 84 13.21 2.12 -6.86
CA THR A 84 12.95 1.44 -8.14
C THR A 84 12.95 2.35 -9.36
N GLY A 85 13.40 3.59 -9.23
CA GLY A 85 13.55 4.50 -10.37
C GLY A 85 12.30 5.27 -10.77
N PHE A 86 11.24 5.28 -9.94
CA PHE A 86 10.07 6.13 -10.18
C PHE A 86 10.22 7.55 -9.64
N ASN A 87 11.44 7.95 -9.24
CA ASN A 87 11.70 9.31 -8.81
C ASN A 87 11.35 10.31 -9.94
N GLY A 88 10.57 11.34 -9.62
CA GLY A 88 10.04 12.29 -10.60
C GLY A 88 8.85 11.80 -11.45
N ILE A 89 8.42 10.55 -11.28
CA ILE A 89 7.27 9.96 -11.99
C ILE A 89 6.03 9.93 -11.10
N TRP A 90 6.19 9.57 -9.83
CA TRP A 90 5.08 9.61 -8.87
C TRP A 90 4.79 11.05 -8.40
N ALA A 91 3.55 11.30 -8.03
CA ALA A 91 3.12 12.59 -7.47
C ALA A 91 2.36 12.40 -6.15
N ALA A 92 2.53 13.32 -5.20
CA ALA A 92 1.65 13.41 -4.05
C ALA A 92 0.40 14.24 -4.41
N GLU A 93 -0.78 13.77 -4.04
CA GLU A 93 -2.04 14.50 -4.21
C GLU A 93 -2.73 14.65 -2.85
N LEU A 94 -3.36 15.81 -2.60
CA LEU A 94 -4.20 16.10 -1.43
C LEU A 94 -3.57 15.82 -0.05
N GLY A 95 -2.25 15.60 0.03
CA GLY A 95 -1.53 15.30 1.28
C GLY A 95 -1.68 13.87 1.80
N TYR A 96 -2.55 13.04 1.22
CA TYR A 96 -2.79 11.65 1.65
C TYR A 96 -2.86 10.64 0.49
N ILE A 97 -2.59 11.07 -0.75
CA ILE A 97 -2.59 10.21 -1.94
C ILE A 97 -1.19 10.20 -2.55
N ILE A 98 -0.74 9.04 -3.01
CA ILE A 98 0.43 8.86 -3.86
C ILE A 98 -0.04 8.28 -5.19
N ARG A 99 0.15 9.03 -6.28
CA ARG A 99 -0.19 8.63 -7.64
C ARG A 99 1.04 8.15 -8.40
N LEU A 100 0.93 7.04 -9.13
CA LEU A 100 1.90 6.58 -10.12
C LEU A 100 1.17 6.34 -11.44
N GLY A 101 1.45 7.18 -12.44
CA GLY A 101 0.66 7.20 -13.68
C GLY A 101 -0.81 7.53 -13.39
N ASN A 102 -1.72 6.62 -13.72
CA ASN A 102 -3.16 6.72 -13.47
C ASN A 102 -3.59 6.03 -12.16
N ALA A 103 -2.74 5.17 -11.58
CA ALA A 103 -3.04 4.45 -10.34
C ALA A 103 -2.75 5.28 -9.10
N ARG A 104 -3.56 5.12 -8.05
CA ARG A 104 -3.44 5.86 -6.78
C ARG A 104 -3.40 4.93 -5.59
N ALA A 105 -2.49 5.21 -4.66
CA ALA A 105 -2.54 4.71 -3.29
C ALA A 105 -3.09 5.82 -2.40
N ILE A 106 -4.27 5.59 -1.82
CA ILE A 106 -5.00 6.51 -0.96
C ILE A 106 -4.81 6.06 0.48
N PHE A 107 -4.29 6.93 1.32
CA PHE A 107 -3.99 6.62 2.71
C PHE A 107 -4.97 7.30 3.66
N LEU A 108 -5.63 6.50 4.49
CA LEU A 108 -6.66 6.95 5.42
C LEU A 108 -6.29 6.58 6.86
N SER A 109 -6.97 7.23 7.80
CA SER A 109 -6.91 6.90 9.23
C SER A 109 -8.22 6.25 9.64
N ALA A 110 -8.15 5.17 10.41
CA ALA A 110 -9.30 4.58 11.09
C ALA A 110 -9.47 5.16 12.51
N ASP A 111 -9.12 6.43 12.68
CA ASP A 111 -9.28 7.13 13.96
C ASP A 111 -10.77 7.39 14.16
N GLU A 112 -11.30 7.19 15.37
CA GLU A 112 -12.74 7.38 15.66
C GLU A 112 -13.22 8.82 15.39
N SER A 113 -12.31 9.80 15.44
CA SER A 113 -12.57 11.20 15.10
C SER A 113 -12.44 11.52 13.60
N ALA A 114 -12.00 10.56 12.78
CA ALA A 114 -11.89 10.74 11.34
C ALA A 114 -13.29 10.71 10.72
N ASN A 115 -13.79 11.87 10.34
CA ASN A 115 -15.07 12.00 9.64
C ASN A 115 -15.04 11.20 8.33
N VAL A 116 -15.81 10.12 8.26
CA VAL A 116 -16.05 9.36 7.04
C VAL A 116 -16.96 10.19 6.14
N VAL A 117 -16.39 11.05 5.30
CA VAL A 117 -17.12 11.67 4.18
C VAL A 117 -17.07 10.73 2.99
N GLY A 118 -17.97 9.75 2.99
CA GLY A 118 -18.37 9.05 1.77
C GLY A 118 -19.71 9.63 1.31
N ASN A 119 -19.72 10.28 0.14
CA ASN A 119 -20.93 10.47 -0.65
C ASN A 119 -21.00 9.38 -1.71
#